data_AF-A0A532DHE2-F1
#
_entry.id   AF-A0A532DHE2-F1
#
_cell.length_a   1.000
_cell.length_b   1.000
_cell.length_c   1.000
_cell.angle_alpha   90.00
_cell.angle_beta   90.00
_cell.angle_gamma   90.00
#
_symmetry.space_group_name_H-M   'P 1'
#
loop_
_entity.id
_entity.type
_entity.pdbx_description
1 polymer ?
#
loop_
_entity_poly.entity_id
_entity_poly.type
_entity_poly.pdbx_seq_one_letter_code
_entity_poly.pdbx_strand_id
1 'polypeptide(L)'
;TSMVKRVDVAVYNTFMDAKDGKFTAGVNDLGLKEGGVDYAMDDNNKALVDDAMKAAVEKAKADIIAGTIKVHDYMSDNACPY
;
A
#
# COMPACT_ATOMS: atom_id res chain seq x y z
N THR A 1 -8.41 -9.29 9.31
CA THR A 1 -7.64 -8.58 8.30
C THR A 1 -7.22 -7.25 8.86
N SER A 2 -6.05 -6.78 8.45
CA SER A 2 -5.53 -5.47 8.84
C SER A 2 -4.83 -4.84 7.65
N MET A 3 -4.88 -3.52 7.55
CA MET A 3 -4.00 -2.79 6.66
C MET A 3 -2.59 -2.79 7.25
N VAL A 4 -1.62 -3.21 6.45
CA VAL A 4 -0.22 -3.22 6.81
C VAL A 4 0.43 -1.99 6.21
N LYS A 5 1.11 -1.20 7.05
CA LYS A 5 2.02 -0.14 6.62
C LYS A 5 3.45 -0.62 6.83
N ARG A 6 4.18 -0.82 5.74
CA ARG A 6 5.55 -1.37 5.72
C ARG A 6 6.60 -0.30 6.02
N VAL A 7 6.54 0.23 7.24
CA VAL A 7 7.54 1.19 7.75
C VAL A 7 8.94 0.55 7.77
N ASP A 8 9.02 -0.76 7.96
CA ASP A 8 10.25 -1.54 7.84
C ASP A 8 10.93 -1.37 6.46
N VAL A 9 10.15 -1.42 5.38
CA VAL A 9 10.66 -1.19 4.01
C VAL A 9 11.18 0.24 3.86
N ALA A 10 10.43 1.23 4.35
CA ALA A 10 10.85 2.63 4.29
C ALA A 10 12.17 2.88 5.03
N VAL A 11 12.29 2.34 6.25
CA VAL A 11 13.50 2.45 7.08
C VAL A 11 14.68 1.74 6.42
N TYR A 12 14.49 0.47 6.03
CA TYR A 12 15.56 -0.34 5.43
C TYR A 12 16.11 0.31 4.17
N ASN A 13 15.24 0.70 3.23
CA ASN A 13 15.65 1.31 1.97
C ASN A 13 16.42 2.61 2.22
N THR A 14 15.92 3.47 3.12
CA THR A 14 16.57 4.75 3.44
C THR A 14 17.99 4.55 3.99
N PHE A 15 18.18 3.60 4.91
CA PHE A 15 19.50 3.31 5.47
C PHE A 15 20.45 2.67 4.46
N MET A 16 19.94 1.82 3.56
CA MET A 16 20.74 1.21 2.51
C MET A 16 21.17 2.25 1.46
N ASP A 17 20.29 3.18 1.08
CA ASP A 17 20.64 4.29 0.19
C ASP A 17 21.70 5.20 0.80
N ALA A 18 21.58 5.52 2.10
CA ALA A 18 22.59 6.30 2.81
C ALA A 18 23.94 5.58 2.86
N LYS A 19 23.94 4.28 3.18
CA LYS A 19 25.14 3.45 3.20
C LYS A 19 25.83 3.38 1.83
N ASP A 20 25.04 3.27 0.76
CA ASP A 20 25.55 3.14 -0.61
C ASP A 20 25.85 4.50 -1.28
N GLY A 21 25.68 5.61 -0.56
CA GLY A 21 25.91 6.97 -1.09
C GLY A 21 24.88 7.41 -2.14
N LYS A 22 23.69 6.78 -2.15
CA LYS A 22 22.58 7.04 -3.09
C LYS A 22 21.43 7.82 -2.46
N PHE A 23 21.56 8.22 -1.20
CA PHE A 23 20.50 8.94 -0.50
C PHE A 23 20.06 10.20 -1.26
N THR A 24 18.75 10.31 -1.49
CA THR A 24 18.11 11.50 -2.04
C THR A 24 17.17 12.11 -1.01
N ALA A 25 17.29 13.42 -0.79
CA ALA A 25 16.31 14.16 0.00
C ALA A 25 15.01 14.37 -0.79
N GLY A 26 13.88 14.43 -0.09
CA GLY A 26 12.57 14.62 -0.69
C GLY A 26 11.50 13.75 -0.03
N VAL A 27 10.34 13.69 -0.67
CA VAL A 27 9.22 12.83 -0.28
C VAL A 27 9.25 11.57 -1.15
N ASN A 28 9.15 10.41 -0.52
CA ASN A 28 9.00 9.12 -1.19
C ASN A 28 7.60 8.58 -0.89
N ASP A 29 6.76 8.52 -1.91
CA ASP A 29 5.42 7.93 -1.81
C ASP A 29 5.51 6.41 -1.98
N LEU A 30 5.20 5.68 -0.91
CA LEU A 30 5.27 4.21 -0.87
C LEU A 30 3.87 3.62 -0.78
N GLY A 31 3.23 3.43 -1.93
CA GLY A 31 1.88 2.88 -2.05
C GLY A 31 1.86 1.36 -2.22
N LEU A 32 0.74 0.84 -2.76
CA LEU A 32 0.59 -0.58 -3.10
C LEU A 32 1.63 -1.04 -4.13
N LYS A 33 2.00 -0.15 -5.08
CA LYS A 33 2.96 -0.43 -6.14
C LYS A 33 4.39 -0.61 -5.59
N GLU A 34 4.76 0.20 -4.61
CA GLU A 34 6.07 0.17 -3.96
C GLU A 34 6.13 -0.86 -2.81
N GLY A 35 5.01 -1.53 -2.51
CA GLY A 35 4.90 -2.44 -1.36
C GLY A 35 4.97 -1.74 0.00
N GLY A 36 4.74 -0.42 0.04
CA GLY A 36 4.73 0.38 1.27
C GLY A 36 3.46 0.19 2.10
N VAL A 37 2.37 -0.23 1.46
CA VAL A 37 1.13 -0.65 2.11
C VAL A 37 0.60 -1.93 1.49
N ASP A 38 -0.14 -2.72 2.27
CA ASP A 38 -0.86 -3.91 1.81
C ASP A 38 -1.99 -4.28 2.79
N TYR A 39 -2.70 -5.39 2.55
CA TYR A 39 -3.58 -6.00 3.53
C TYR A 39 -3.03 -7.36 3.98
N ALA A 40 -3.27 -7.72 5.23
CA ALA A 40 -2.93 -9.03 5.80
C ALA A 40 -4.20 -9.85 6.04
N MET A 41 -4.22 -11.08 5.53
CA MET A 41 -5.27 -12.06 5.83
C MET A 41 -4.81 -13.04 6.90
N ASP A 42 -5.33 -12.88 8.12
CA ASP A 42 -5.10 -13.81 9.23
C ASP A 42 -6.14 -14.94 9.28
N ASP A 43 -5.80 -16.03 9.97
CA ASP A 43 -6.63 -17.24 10.06
C ASP A 43 -8.01 -17.01 10.69
N ASN A 44 -8.15 -16.04 11.60
CA ASN A 44 -9.43 -15.74 12.23
C ASN A 44 -10.43 -15.10 11.25
N ASN A 45 -9.91 -14.43 10.23
CA ASN A 45 -10.73 -13.72 9.25
C ASN A 45 -10.93 -14.49 7.95
N LYS A 46 -10.12 -15.52 7.66
CA LYS A 46 -10.21 -16.31 6.42
C LYS A 46 -11.59 -16.88 6.14
N ALA A 47 -12.32 -17.31 7.18
CA ALA A 47 -13.65 -17.90 7.03
C ALA A 47 -14.74 -16.86 6.68
N LEU A 48 -14.49 -15.57 6.96
CA LEU A 48 -15.42 -14.48 6.68
C LEU A 48 -15.21 -13.87 5.29
N VAL A 49 -14.12 -14.23 4.61
CA VAL A 49 -13.75 -13.68 3.31
C VAL A 49 -13.77 -14.79 2.28
N ASP A 50 -14.85 -14.84 1.53
CA ASP A 50 -15.02 -15.79 0.44
C ASP A 50 -14.07 -15.48 -0.74
N ASP A 51 -14.03 -16.39 -1.71
CA ASP A 51 -13.12 -16.27 -2.84
C ASP A 51 -13.52 -15.14 -3.81
N ALA A 52 -14.80 -14.78 -3.87
CA ALA A 52 -15.26 -13.65 -4.66
C ALA A 52 -14.78 -12.32 -4.06
N MET A 53 -14.84 -12.17 -2.74
CA MET A 53 -14.30 -11.03 -2.01
C MET A 53 -12.78 -10.91 -2.19
N LYS A 54 -12.04 -12.03 -2.07
CA LYS A 54 -10.59 -12.03 -2.33
C LYS A 54 -10.27 -11.60 -3.76
N ALA A 55 -10.96 -12.18 -4.75
CA ALA A 55 -10.76 -11.83 -6.15
C ALA A 55 -11.06 -10.35 -6.43
N ALA A 56 -12.10 -9.79 -5.80
CA ALA A 56 -12.44 -8.37 -5.94
C ALA A 56 -11.35 -7.46 -5.36
N VAL A 57 -10.81 -7.79 -4.19
CA VAL A 57 -9.72 -7.02 -3.56
C VAL A 57 -8.42 -7.12 -4.36
N GLU A 58 -8.07 -8.32 -4.84
CA GLU A 58 -6.88 -8.50 -5.69
C GLU A 58 -7.00 -7.75 -7.01
N LYS A 59 -8.18 -7.76 -7.63
CA LYS A 59 -8.45 -6.95 -8.82
C LYS A 59 -8.30 -5.46 -8.52
N ALA A 60 -8.91 -4.98 -7.43
CA ALA A 60 -8.79 -3.57 -7.03
C ALA A 60 -7.33 -3.17 -6.78
N LYS A 61 -6.55 -4.02 -6.10
CA LYS A 61 -5.11 -3.80 -5.90
C LYS A 61 -4.37 -3.69 -7.24
N ALA A 62 -4.61 -4.61 -8.16
CA ALA A 62 -4.00 -4.58 -9.50
C ALA A 62 -4.40 -3.31 -10.28
N ASP A 63 -5.68 -2.94 -10.27
CA ASP A 63 -6.20 -1.76 -10.96
C ASP A 63 -5.67 -0.46 -10.36
N ILE A 64 -5.47 -0.39 -9.03
CA ILE A 64 -4.81 0.76 -8.37
C ILE A 64 -3.34 0.85 -8.78
N ILE A 65 -2.61 -0.28 -8.76
CA ILE A 65 -1.21 -0.35 -9.19
C ILE A 65 -1.05 0.06 -10.66
N ALA A 66 -1.99 -0.35 -11.52
CA ALA A 66 -2.04 0.02 -12.93
C ALA A 66 -2.47 1.48 -13.18
N GLY A 67 -3.00 2.17 -12.15
CA GLY A 67 -3.53 3.53 -12.26
C GLY A 67 -4.91 3.62 -12.92
N THR A 68 -5.56 2.47 -13.18
CA THR A 68 -6.95 2.39 -13.65
C THR A 68 -7.91 2.91 -12.59
N ILE A 69 -7.69 2.53 -11.33
CA ILE A 69 -8.37 3.12 -10.17
C ILE A 69 -7.44 4.16 -9.56
N LYS A 70 -7.95 5.39 -9.41
CA LYS A 70 -7.27 6.46 -8.67
C LYS A 70 -7.93 6.62 -7.31
N VAL A 71 -7.19 6.32 -6.25
CA VAL A 71 -7.64 6.53 -4.87
C VAL A 71 -7.53 8.02 -4.56
N HIS A 72 -8.60 8.61 -4.04
CA HIS A 72 -8.61 10.00 -3.60
C HIS A 72 -7.63 10.20 -2.44
N ASP A 73 -6.76 11.20 -2.54
CA ASP A 73 -5.92 11.61 -1.43
C ASP A 73 -6.71 12.55 -0.53
N TYR A 74 -7.12 12.04 0.64
CA TYR A 74 -7.79 12.82 1.66
C TYR A 74 -7.03 14.10 2.02
N MET A 75 -5.69 14.10 1.99
CA MET A 75 -4.88 15.25 2.37
C MET A 75 -4.92 16.38 1.33
N SER A 76 -5.48 16.12 0.15
CA SER A 76 -5.61 17.13 -0.92
C SER A 76 -6.72 18.14 -0.67
N ASP A 77 -7.84 17.71 -0.05
CA ASP A 77 -9.03 18.54 0.17
C ASP A 77 -9.74 18.31 1.52
N ASN A 78 -9.25 17.38 2.33
CA ASN A 78 -9.83 16.92 3.60
C ASN A 78 -11.27 16.39 3.47
N ALA A 79 -11.63 15.81 2.32
CA ALA A 79 -12.96 15.27 2.06
C ALA A 79 -12.93 13.78 1.66
N CYS A 80 -14.08 13.12 1.81
CA CYS A 80 -14.34 11.75 1.32
C CYS A 80 -15.48 11.80 0.29
N PRO A 81 -15.19 12.16 -0.97
CA PRO A 81 -16.22 12.46 -1.97
C PRO A 81 -16.89 11.25 -2.63
N TYR A 82 -16.44 10.02 -2.32
CA TYR A 82 -16.92 8.77 -2.92
C TYR A 82 -17.47 7.83 -1.85
#